data_AF-A0A369KQZ0-F1
#
_entry.id   AF-A0A369KQZ0-F1
#
_cell.length_a   1.000
_cell.length_b   1.000
_cell.length_c   1.000
_cell.angle_alpha   90.00
_cell.angle_beta   90.00
_cell.angle_gamma   90.00
#
_symmetry.space_group_name_H-M   'P 1'
#
loop_
_entity.id
_entity.type
_entity.pdbx_description
1 polymer ?
#
loop_
_entity_poly.entity_id
_entity_poly.type
_entity_poly.pdbx_seq_one_letter_code
_entity_poly.pdbx_strand_id
1 'polypeptide(L)'
;MKETTHTSTSTLTTDEKIIRLIQGLHQLHTTPMKAAHYQKLAHYLPYPSLQEIEQRFGSWTKLLEQAGIVKPFELSTEDHLMLNRAKPDTSSQKRWSVDESIAFYIKTRGSRVTIRSYSELREKHSQMVSANTIIRHYGTWKQALAHFQLSSNGFYSDADCLNALRQAYEELGPDLTSQEYVRFARKHQAPSLTLLIERFTSWREALRILEETLN
;
A
#
# COMPACT_ATOMS: atom_id res chain seq x y z
N MET A 1 23.57 51.66 45.82
CA MET A 1 22.28 50.94 45.81
C MET A 1 22.06 50.44 44.40
N LYS A 2 21.91 49.12 44.23
CA LYS A 2 21.76 48.45 42.94
C LYS A 2 20.27 48.34 42.65
N GLU A 3 19.81 48.88 41.53
CA GLU A 3 18.53 48.48 40.93
C GLU A 3 18.83 47.96 39.53
N THR A 4 18.94 46.64 39.46
CA THR A 4 18.95 45.87 38.22
C THR A 4 17.51 45.79 37.70
N THR A 5 17.24 46.46 36.59
CA THR A 5 16.03 46.26 35.80
C THR A 5 16.03 44.86 35.21
N HIS A 6 15.07 44.06 35.64
CA HIS A 6 14.88 42.68 35.21
C HIS A 6 14.46 42.63 33.72
N THR A 7 15.21 41.84 32.96
CA THR A 7 14.93 41.44 31.58
C THR A 7 13.57 40.76 31.46
N SER A 8 12.66 41.33 30.68
CA SER A 8 11.36 40.74 30.34
C SER A 8 11.56 39.50 29.46
N THR A 9 11.50 38.31 30.06
CA THR A 9 11.43 37.04 29.34
C THR A 9 10.04 36.89 28.72
N SER A 10 9.91 37.23 27.44
CA SER A 10 8.66 37.09 26.67
C SER A 10 8.28 35.61 26.51
N THR A 11 7.25 35.16 27.22
CA THR A 11 6.61 33.85 27.00
C THR A 11 5.74 33.93 25.75
N LEU A 12 6.17 33.30 24.66
CA LEU A 12 5.40 33.24 23.41
C LEU A 12 4.17 32.36 23.56
N THR A 13 3.04 32.84 23.07
CA THR A 13 1.79 32.08 22.94
C THR A 13 1.96 30.92 21.95
N THR A 14 1.11 29.91 22.05
CA THR A 14 1.13 28.74 21.14
C THR A 14 0.97 29.16 19.68
N ASP A 15 0.10 30.14 19.40
CA ASP A 15 -0.18 30.60 18.06
C ASP A 15 1.03 31.34 17.45
N GLU A 16 1.74 32.15 18.24
CA GLU A 16 3.00 32.78 17.83
C GLU A 16 4.11 31.76 17.55
N LYS A 17 4.16 30.66 18.30
CA LYS A 17 5.11 29.56 18.04
C LYS A 17 4.80 28.87 16.70
N ILE A 18 3.52 28.67 16.39
CA ILE A 18 3.09 28.08 15.11
C ILE A 18 3.45 29.02 13.96
N ILE A 19 3.16 30.32 14.08
CA ILE A 19 3.53 31.31 13.07
C ILE A 19 5.04 31.30 12.80
N ARG A 20 5.87 31.32 13.85
CA ARG A 20 7.34 31.27 13.73
C ARG A 20 7.84 29.97 13.09
N LEU A 21 7.21 28.84 13.42
CA LEU A 21 7.51 27.55 12.80
C LEU A 21 7.27 27.63 11.28
N ILE A 22 6.10 28.12 10.85
CA ILE A 22 5.77 28.21 9.43
C ILE A 22 6.67 29.22 8.71
N GLN A 23 7.01 30.35 9.34
CA GLN A 23 8.00 31.30 8.80
C GLN A 23 9.38 30.66 8.61
N GLY A 24 9.86 29.89 9.60
CA GLY A 24 11.12 29.16 9.48
C GLY A 24 11.09 28.11 8.38
N LEU A 25 9.98 27.37 8.24
CA LEU A 25 9.80 26.42 7.13
C LEU A 25 9.77 27.10 5.76
N HIS A 26 9.24 28.32 5.67
CA HIS A 26 9.24 29.09 4.43
C HIS A 26 10.62 29.63 4.06
N GLN A 27 11.47 29.98 5.02
CA GLN A 27 12.86 30.40 4.72
C GLN A 27 13.65 29.31 3.99
N LEU A 28 13.29 28.04 4.20
CA LEU A 28 13.90 26.88 3.54
C LEU A 28 13.30 26.59 2.14
N HIS A 29 12.15 27.19 1.81
CA HIS A 29 11.41 26.96 0.57
C HIS A 29 10.85 28.27 0.00
N THR A 30 11.36 28.70 -1.15
CA THR A 30 10.96 29.96 -1.81
C THR A 30 9.50 30.00 -2.28
N THR A 31 8.77 28.88 -2.24
CA THR A 31 7.36 28.80 -2.58
C THR A 31 6.48 28.61 -1.34
N PRO A 32 5.27 29.19 -1.29
CA PRO A 32 4.33 28.96 -0.21
C PRO A 32 4.00 27.47 -0.08
N MET A 33 4.21 26.91 1.12
CA MET A 33 3.98 25.50 1.40
C MET A 33 2.49 25.17 1.30
N LYS A 34 2.15 24.01 0.73
CA LYS A 34 0.77 23.50 0.69
C LYS A 34 0.42 22.75 1.98
N ALA A 35 -0.83 22.80 2.41
CA ALA A 35 -1.33 22.08 3.60
C ALA A 35 -0.96 20.58 3.58
N ALA A 36 -1.07 19.92 2.42
CA ALA A 36 -0.68 18.51 2.25
C ALA A 36 0.80 18.23 2.52
N HIS A 37 1.69 19.16 2.19
CA HIS A 37 3.12 19.01 2.45
C HIS A 37 3.40 19.16 3.94
N TYR A 38 2.80 20.16 4.58
CA TYR A 38 2.89 20.35 6.03
C TYR A 38 2.35 19.14 6.79
N GLN A 39 1.19 18.61 6.40
CA GLN A 39 0.58 17.42 7.02
C GLN A 39 1.54 16.22 7.00
N LYS A 40 2.30 16.04 5.91
CA LYS A 40 3.32 14.99 5.84
C LYS A 40 4.47 15.25 6.81
N LEU A 41 4.92 16.49 6.95
CA LEU A 41 5.99 16.84 7.91
C LEU A 41 5.54 16.63 9.35
N ALA A 42 4.32 17.04 9.69
CA ALA A 42 3.74 16.88 11.03
C ALA A 42 3.55 15.40 11.43
N HIS A 43 3.56 14.47 10.48
CA HIS A 43 3.53 13.04 10.77
C HIS A 43 4.88 12.52 11.31
N TYR A 44 6.01 13.10 10.87
CA TYR A 44 7.36 12.62 11.20
C TYR A 44 8.09 13.51 12.20
N LEU A 45 7.59 14.72 12.45
CA LEU A 45 8.20 15.72 13.30
C LEU A 45 7.22 16.10 14.41
N PRO A 46 7.69 16.56 15.59
CA PRO A 46 6.82 16.97 16.69
C PRO A 46 6.16 18.33 16.42
N TYR A 47 5.47 18.46 15.29
CA TYR A 47 4.75 19.66 14.85
C TYR A 47 3.25 19.51 15.12
N PRO A 48 2.54 20.63 15.34
CA PRO A 48 1.09 20.63 15.50
C PRO A 48 0.38 19.99 14.30
N SER A 49 -0.69 19.24 14.57
CA SER A 49 -1.46 18.60 13.50
C SER A 49 -2.12 19.65 12.60
N LEU A 50 -2.40 19.29 11.34
CA LEU A 50 -3.15 20.18 10.44
C LEU A 50 -4.54 20.52 11.00
N GLN A 51 -5.19 19.57 11.67
CA GLN A 51 -6.48 19.79 12.32
C GLN A 51 -6.39 20.84 13.44
N GLU A 52 -5.34 20.80 14.26
CA GLU A 52 -5.10 21.81 15.29
C GLU A 52 -4.88 23.20 14.67
N ILE A 53 -4.14 23.27 13.56
CA ILE A 53 -3.94 24.50 12.81
C ILE A 53 -5.27 25.04 12.26
N GLU A 54 -6.10 24.19 11.66
CA GLU A 54 -7.40 24.59 11.13
C GLU A 54 -8.35 25.06 12.24
N GLN A 55 -8.31 24.43 13.43
CA GLN A 55 -9.11 24.87 14.58
C GLN A 55 -8.70 26.26 15.09
N ARG A 56 -7.39 26.56 15.12
CA ARG A 56 -6.86 27.82 15.64
C ARG A 56 -6.95 28.96 14.64
N PHE A 57 -6.57 28.70 13.40
CA PHE A 57 -6.39 29.72 12.35
C PHE A 57 -7.50 29.71 11.29
N GLY A 58 -8.41 28.73 11.35
CA GLY A 58 -9.53 28.55 10.43
C GLY A 58 -9.15 27.83 9.13
N SER A 59 -8.02 28.19 8.52
CA SER A 59 -7.51 27.49 7.33
C SER A 59 -6.00 27.66 7.18
N TRP A 60 -5.39 26.78 6.39
CA TRP A 60 -3.95 26.86 6.08
C TRP A 60 -3.58 28.19 5.40
N THR A 61 -4.40 28.67 4.46
CA THR A 61 -4.12 29.97 3.82
C THR A 61 -4.23 31.14 4.81
N LYS A 62 -5.19 31.12 5.73
CA LYS A 62 -5.27 32.16 6.78
C LYS A 62 -4.04 32.17 7.68
N LEU A 63 -3.49 31.00 7.98
CA LEU A 63 -2.20 30.91 8.70
C LEU A 63 -1.05 31.52 7.88
N LEU A 64 -0.98 31.24 6.58
CA LEU A 64 0.06 31.83 5.71
C LEU A 64 -0.08 33.36 5.58
N GLU A 65 -1.31 33.87 5.56
CA GLU A 65 -1.61 35.31 5.59
C GLU A 65 -1.13 35.94 6.90
N GLN A 66 -1.48 35.36 8.05
CA GLN A 66 -1.03 35.83 9.36
C GLN A 66 0.48 35.73 9.54
N ALA A 67 1.12 34.74 8.92
CA ALA A 67 2.57 34.59 8.90
C ALA A 67 3.28 35.60 7.97
N GLY A 68 2.53 36.37 7.19
CA GLY A 68 3.07 37.34 6.23
C GLY A 68 3.72 36.70 5.00
N ILE A 69 3.47 35.42 4.77
CA ILE A 69 4.04 34.64 3.66
C ILE A 69 3.25 34.87 2.37
N VAL A 70 1.94 35.12 2.50
CA VAL A 70 1.06 35.38 1.37
C VAL A 70 0.21 36.60 1.64
N LYS A 71 -0.03 37.44 0.63
CA LYS A 71 -0.91 38.59 0.74
C LYS A 71 -2.30 38.29 0.14
N PRO A 72 -3.40 38.74 0.76
CA PRO A 72 -4.75 38.44 0.31
C PRO A 72 -5.10 38.87 -1.12
N PHE A 73 -4.39 39.86 -1.68
CA PHE A 73 -4.65 40.37 -3.03
C PHE A 73 -3.83 39.67 -4.14
N GLU A 74 -2.86 38.84 -3.76
CA GLU A 74 -1.95 38.15 -4.70
C GLU A 74 -2.47 36.76 -5.09
N LEU A 75 -3.49 36.24 -4.40
CA LEU A 75 -4.02 34.90 -4.62
C LEU A 75 -5.35 34.92 -5.37
N SER A 76 -5.43 34.10 -6.42
CA SER A 76 -6.71 33.73 -7.04
C SER A 76 -7.48 32.76 -6.15
N THR A 77 -8.80 32.67 -6.32
CA THR A 77 -9.65 31.63 -5.69
C THR A 77 -9.09 30.22 -5.92
N GLU A 78 -8.47 29.98 -7.08
CA GLU A 78 -7.83 28.70 -7.40
C GLU A 78 -6.58 28.44 -6.53
N ASP A 79 -5.78 29.48 -6.26
CA ASP A 79 -4.59 29.36 -5.41
C ASP A 79 -4.96 29.08 -3.95
N HIS A 80 -6.03 29.72 -3.46
CA HIS A 80 -6.61 29.41 -2.14
C HIS A 80 -7.02 27.93 -2.05
N LEU A 81 -7.66 27.39 -3.09
CA LEU A 81 -8.04 25.97 -3.13
C LEU A 81 -6.81 25.06 -3.19
N MET A 82 -5.78 25.41 -3.97
CA MET A 82 -4.56 24.62 -4.08
C MET A 82 -3.75 24.59 -2.78
N LEU A 83 -3.68 25.69 -2.04
CA LEU A 83 -2.94 25.80 -0.79
C LEU A 83 -3.63 25.08 0.36
N ASN A 84 -4.97 25.20 0.45
CA ASN A 84 -5.77 24.53 1.48
C ASN A 84 -6.01 23.05 1.20
N ARG A 85 -5.76 22.57 -0.03
CA ARG A 85 -5.92 21.14 -0.36
C ARG A 85 -4.93 20.30 0.45
N ALA A 86 -5.38 19.83 1.61
CA ALA A 86 -4.82 18.68 2.28
C ALA A 86 -5.00 17.46 1.38
N LYS A 87 -4.04 16.53 1.39
CA LYS A 87 -4.33 15.23 0.80
C LYS A 87 -5.31 14.55 1.76
N PRO A 88 -6.52 14.14 1.31
CA PRO A 88 -7.30 13.23 2.14
C PRO A 88 -6.38 12.08 2.49
N ASP A 89 -6.38 11.70 3.77
CA ASP A 89 -5.59 10.59 4.25
C ASP A 89 -5.93 9.38 3.39
N THR A 90 -5.06 9.11 2.41
CA THR A 90 -5.32 8.10 1.37
C THR A 90 -5.04 6.71 1.93
N SER A 91 -4.82 6.63 3.25
CA SER A 91 -4.85 5.42 4.06
C SER A 91 -6.21 4.70 4.05
N SER A 92 -7.29 5.35 3.59
CA SER A 92 -8.65 4.81 3.72
C SER A 92 -9.15 3.92 2.58
N GLN A 93 -8.40 3.74 1.49
CA GLN A 93 -8.54 2.48 0.76
C GLN A 93 -7.56 1.52 1.41
N LYS A 94 -8.08 0.56 2.18
CA LYS A 94 -7.35 -0.53 2.86
C LYS A 94 -6.53 -1.31 1.84
N ARG A 95 -5.42 -0.72 1.40
CA ARG A 95 -4.41 -1.31 0.53
C ARG A 95 -3.66 -2.29 1.39
N TRP A 96 -3.54 -3.49 0.89
CA TRP A 96 -2.81 -4.53 1.57
C TRP A 96 -1.34 -4.14 1.68
N SER A 97 -0.68 -4.65 2.72
CA SER A 97 0.78 -4.69 2.76
C SER A 97 1.32 -5.58 1.64
N VAL A 98 2.65 -5.58 1.46
CA VAL A 98 3.27 -6.53 0.54
C VAL A 98 2.99 -7.96 0.99
N ASP A 99 3.14 -8.23 2.28
CA ASP A 99 2.93 -9.53 2.91
C ASP A 99 1.50 -10.02 2.72
N GLU A 100 0.49 -9.18 2.96
CA GLU A 100 -0.92 -9.51 2.75
C GLU A 100 -1.22 -9.81 1.28
N SER A 101 -0.64 -9.03 0.36
CA SER A 101 -0.84 -9.22 -1.08
C SER A 101 -0.19 -10.51 -1.59
N ILE A 102 1.00 -10.85 -1.10
CA ILE A 102 1.69 -12.10 -1.45
C ILE A 102 0.98 -13.29 -0.81
N ALA A 103 0.56 -13.21 0.45
CA ALA A 103 -0.20 -14.26 1.12
C ALA A 103 -1.52 -14.56 0.40
N PHE A 104 -2.25 -13.50 -0.02
CA PHE A 104 -3.45 -13.67 -0.83
C PHE A 104 -3.14 -14.33 -2.16
N TYR A 105 -2.09 -13.91 -2.87
CA TYR A 105 -1.69 -14.54 -4.12
C TYR A 105 -1.40 -16.04 -3.94
N ILE A 106 -0.64 -16.42 -2.90
CA ILE A 106 -0.30 -17.82 -2.63
C ILE A 106 -1.57 -18.63 -2.37
N LYS A 107 -2.51 -18.09 -1.59
CA LYS A 107 -3.78 -18.75 -1.33
C LYS A 107 -4.57 -18.98 -2.62
N THR A 108 -4.59 -17.99 -3.52
CA THR A 108 -5.40 -18.03 -4.74
C THR A 108 -4.74 -18.76 -5.91
N ARG A 109 -3.41 -18.76 -6.06
CA ARG A 109 -2.74 -19.34 -7.24
C ARG A 109 -1.55 -20.24 -6.91
N GLY A 110 -1.25 -20.44 -5.63
CA GLY A 110 -0.11 -21.21 -5.17
C GLY A 110 1.20 -20.42 -5.15
N SER A 111 2.27 -21.14 -4.84
CA SER A 111 3.64 -20.66 -4.65
C SER A 111 4.36 -20.23 -5.93
N ARG A 112 3.81 -20.53 -7.11
CA ARG A 112 4.33 -20.04 -8.40
C ARG A 112 3.92 -18.59 -8.66
N VAL A 113 4.78 -17.65 -8.30
CA VAL A 113 4.51 -16.21 -8.43
C VAL A 113 5.33 -15.58 -9.56
N THR A 114 4.70 -15.40 -10.73
CA THR A 114 5.30 -14.62 -11.84
C THR A 114 4.79 -13.18 -11.80
N ILE A 115 5.57 -12.22 -12.32
CA ILE A 115 5.13 -10.81 -12.41
C ILE A 115 3.82 -10.70 -13.19
N ARG A 116 3.69 -11.46 -14.30
CA ARG A 116 2.51 -11.48 -15.15
C ARG A 116 1.29 -11.99 -14.39
N SER A 117 1.37 -13.20 -13.83
CA SER A 117 0.26 -13.82 -13.11
C SER A 117 -0.15 -13.01 -11.87
N TYR A 118 0.81 -12.38 -11.19
CA TYR A 118 0.53 -11.47 -10.07
C TYR A 118 -0.21 -10.22 -10.54
N SER A 119 0.22 -9.62 -11.65
CA SER A 119 -0.41 -8.42 -12.21
C SER A 119 -1.85 -8.71 -12.69
N GLU A 120 -2.07 -9.85 -13.34
CA GLU A 120 -3.41 -10.33 -13.74
C GLU A 120 -4.35 -10.53 -12.53
N LEU A 121 -3.84 -11.05 -11.40
CA LEU A 121 -4.65 -11.17 -10.19
C LEU A 121 -4.97 -9.79 -9.59
N ARG A 122 -3.98 -8.89 -9.55
CA ARG A 122 -4.16 -7.53 -9.04
C ARG A 122 -5.18 -6.73 -9.84
N GLU A 123 -5.29 -6.92 -11.16
CA GLU A 123 -6.31 -6.24 -11.96
C GLU A 123 -7.73 -6.49 -11.43
N LYS A 124 -7.97 -7.69 -10.89
CA LYS A 124 -9.25 -8.08 -10.25
C LYS A 124 -9.34 -7.67 -8.78
N HIS A 125 -8.21 -7.32 -8.16
CA HIS A 125 -8.09 -7.01 -6.74
C HIS A 125 -7.26 -5.73 -6.53
N SER A 126 -7.90 -4.57 -6.68
CA SER A 126 -7.25 -3.24 -6.60
C SER A 126 -6.60 -2.93 -5.24
N GLN A 127 -6.95 -3.68 -4.20
CA GLN A 127 -6.37 -3.63 -2.85
C GLN A 127 -4.92 -4.16 -2.81
N MET A 128 -4.54 -5.04 -3.74
CA MET A 128 -3.19 -5.58 -3.82
C MET A 128 -2.17 -4.51 -4.23
N VAL A 129 -0.99 -4.55 -3.61
CA VAL A 129 0.14 -3.71 -4.03
C VAL A 129 0.59 -4.07 -5.44
N SER A 130 1.10 -3.09 -6.18
CA SER A 130 1.64 -3.36 -7.53
C SER A 130 2.97 -4.10 -7.45
N ALA A 131 3.30 -4.86 -8.50
CA ALA A 131 4.61 -5.49 -8.61
C ALA A 131 5.77 -4.48 -8.52
N ASN A 132 5.59 -3.27 -9.06
CA ASN A 132 6.57 -2.20 -8.94
C ASN A 132 6.77 -1.73 -7.48
N THR A 133 5.72 -1.67 -6.67
CA THR A 133 5.85 -1.35 -5.24
C THR A 133 6.66 -2.43 -4.52
N ILE A 134 6.41 -3.71 -4.83
CA ILE A 134 7.17 -4.84 -4.28
C ILE A 134 8.65 -4.74 -4.68
N ILE A 135 8.92 -4.51 -5.97
CA ILE A 135 10.29 -4.36 -6.49
C ILE A 135 11.01 -3.18 -5.81
N ARG A 136 10.35 -2.04 -5.61
CA ARG A 136 10.96 -0.90 -4.90
C ARG A 136 11.28 -1.21 -3.45
N HIS A 137 10.51 -2.08 -2.79
CA HIS A 137 10.72 -2.45 -1.39
C HIS A 137 11.86 -3.45 -1.22
N TYR A 138 12.01 -4.41 -2.14
CA TYR A 138 12.95 -5.54 -2.04
C TYR A 138 14.11 -5.51 -3.06
N GLY A 139 14.18 -4.49 -3.91
CA GLY A 139 15.19 -4.32 -4.96
C GLY A 139 14.81 -4.97 -6.29
N THR A 140 14.62 -6.30 -6.30
CA THR A 140 14.22 -7.06 -7.50
C THR A 140 13.08 -8.02 -7.20
N TRP A 141 12.35 -8.44 -8.23
CA TRP A 141 11.29 -9.45 -8.07
C TRP A 141 11.83 -10.76 -7.51
N LYS A 142 13.01 -11.19 -7.98
CA LYS A 142 13.68 -12.39 -7.48
C LYS A 142 14.01 -12.30 -5.98
N GLN A 143 14.50 -11.15 -5.53
CA GLN A 143 14.78 -10.90 -4.11
C GLN A 143 13.50 -10.87 -3.26
N ALA A 144 12.43 -10.24 -3.77
CA ALA A 144 11.12 -10.29 -3.11
C ALA A 144 10.64 -11.73 -2.92
N LEU A 145 10.65 -12.55 -3.98
CA LEU A 145 10.22 -13.94 -3.86
C LEU A 145 11.09 -14.73 -2.89
N ALA A 146 12.42 -14.56 -2.94
CA ALA A 146 13.34 -15.21 -2.01
C ALA A 146 13.02 -14.86 -0.54
N HIS A 147 12.64 -13.61 -0.26
CA HIS A 147 12.22 -13.19 1.08
C HIS A 147 10.99 -13.96 1.57
N PHE A 148 10.04 -14.26 0.68
CA PHE A 148 8.85 -15.07 0.99
C PHE A 148 9.08 -16.57 0.84
N GLN A 149 10.33 -17.02 0.62
CA GLN A 149 10.67 -18.42 0.33
C GLN A 149 9.92 -18.96 -0.91
N LEU A 150 9.59 -18.07 -1.84
CA LEU A 150 8.93 -18.37 -3.11
C LEU A 150 9.95 -18.37 -4.24
N SER A 151 9.53 -18.94 -5.38
CA SER A 151 10.35 -18.99 -6.58
C SER A 151 9.56 -18.57 -7.80
N SER A 152 10.21 -17.81 -8.69
CA SER A 152 9.73 -17.60 -10.05
C SER A 152 10.12 -18.76 -10.98
N ASN A 153 11.06 -19.61 -10.55
CA ASN A 153 11.51 -20.76 -11.34
C ASN A 153 10.33 -21.72 -11.41
N GLY A 154 9.86 -21.99 -12.62
CA GLY A 154 8.51 -22.50 -12.94
C GLY A 154 8.17 -23.93 -12.50
N PHE A 155 8.63 -24.39 -11.35
CA PHE A 155 8.21 -25.66 -10.76
C PHE A 155 7.02 -25.43 -9.84
N TYR A 156 5.94 -26.17 -10.08
CA TYR A 156 4.85 -26.26 -9.13
C TYR A 156 5.24 -27.17 -7.97
N SER A 157 4.94 -26.76 -6.75
CA SER A 157 5.01 -27.61 -5.57
C SER A 157 3.82 -28.58 -5.50
N ASP A 158 3.89 -29.58 -4.63
CA ASP A 158 2.77 -30.49 -4.38
C ASP A 158 1.55 -29.72 -3.84
N ALA A 159 1.78 -28.69 -3.02
CA ALA A 159 0.75 -27.81 -2.53
C ALA A 159 0.08 -27.00 -3.65
N ASP A 160 0.83 -26.56 -4.66
CA ASP A 160 0.26 -25.89 -5.84
C ASP A 160 -0.62 -26.83 -6.65
N CYS A 161 -0.17 -28.07 -6.77
CA CYS A 161 -0.88 -29.12 -7.48
C CYS A 161 -2.22 -29.45 -6.80
N LEU A 162 -2.23 -29.59 -5.46
CA LEU A 162 -3.46 -29.79 -4.69
C LEU A 162 -4.38 -28.57 -4.72
N ASN A 163 -3.83 -27.35 -4.61
CA ASN A 163 -4.64 -26.13 -4.67
C ASN A 163 -5.29 -25.96 -6.05
N ALA A 164 -4.57 -26.24 -7.14
CA ALA A 164 -5.14 -26.22 -8.48
C ALA A 164 -6.24 -27.27 -8.67
N LEU A 165 -6.06 -28.48 -8.12
CA LEU A 165 -7.08 -29.52 -8.09
C LEU A 165 -8.32 -29.08 -7.33
N ARG A 166 -8.14 -28.47 -6.15
CA ARG A 166 -9.23 -27.91 -5.35
C ARG A 166 -10.03 -26.86 -6.10
N GLN A 167 -9.35 -25.92 -6.77
CA GLN A 167 -10.02 -24.88 -7.56
C GLN A 167 -10.81 -25.46 -8.73
N ALA A 168 -10.27 -26.48 -9.40
CA ALA A 168 -11.00 -27.18 -10.46
C ALA A 168 -12.24 -27.90 -9.90
N TYR A 169 -12.13 -28.53 -8.73
CA TYR A 169 -13.23 -29.20 -8.04
C TYR A 169 -14.32 -28.21 -7.60
N GLU A 170 -13.92 -27.04 -7.08
CA GLU A 170 -14.86 -25.96 -6.70
C GLU A 170 -15.56 -25.32 -7.92
N GLU A 171 -14.87 -25.17 -9.06
CA GLU A 171 -15.43 -24.55 -10.27
C GLU A 171 -16.32 -25.53 -11.07
N LEU A 172 -15.94 -26.81 -11.14
CA LEU A 172 -16.57 -27.80 -12.03
C LEU A 172 -17.41 -28.85 -11.29
N GLY A 173 -17.27 -28.94 -9.97
CA GLY A 173 -18.03 -29.84 -9.11
C GLY A 173 -17.37 -31.19 -8.84
N PRO A 174 -18.06 -32.07 -8.07
CA PRO A 174 -17.52 -33.34 -7.58
C PRO A 174 -17.24 -34.38 -8.66
N ASP A 175 -17.91 -34.30 -9.81
CA ASP A 175 -17.73 -35.24 -10.92
C ASP A 175 -16.55 -34.87 -11.85
N LEU A 176 -15.61 -34.06 -11.36
CA LEU A 176 -14.45 -33.56 -12.12
C LEU A 176 -13.67 -34.71 -12.78
N THR A 177 -13.66 -34.72 -14.10
CA THR A 177 -12.87 -35.66 -14.89
C THR A 177 -11.47 -35.12 -15.21
N SER A 178 -10.52 -36.02 -15.48
CA SER A 178 -9.16 -35.65 -15.89
C SER A 178 -9.13 -34.83 -17.18
N GLN A 179 -10.07 -35.05 -18.10
CA GLN A 179 -10.18 -34.27 -19.34
C GLN A 179 -10.66 -32.84 -19.08
N GLU A 180 -11.61 -32.66 -18.16
CA GLU A 180 -12.09 -31.33 -17.75
C GLU A 180 -11.00 -30.57 -17.02
N TYR A 181 -10.23 -31.25 -16.15
CA TYR A 181 -9.06 -30.65 -15.53
C TYR A 181 -8.04 -30.17 -16.56
N VAL A 182 -7.76 -30.92 -17.63
CA VAL A 182 -6.85 -30.46 -18.68
C VAL A 182 -7.34 -29.16 -19.33
N ARG A 183 -8.65 -29.01 -19.54
CA ARG A 183 -9.23 -27.76 -20.08
C ARG A 183 -9.11 -26.63 -19.07
N PHE A 184 -9.42 -26.89 -17.81
CA PHE A 184 -9.26 -25.95 -16.69
C PHE A 184 -7.80 -25.48 -16.59
N ALA A 185 -6.83 -26.40 -16.54
CA ALA A 185 -5.42 -26.09 -16.38
C ALA A 185 -4.89 -25.18 -17.49
N ARG A 186 -5.32 -25.38 -18.75
CA ARG A 186 -4.96 -24.51 -19.87
C ARG A 186 -5.54 -23.10 -19.71
N LYS A 187 -6.80 -22.99 -19.31
CA LYS A 187 -7.49 -21.70 -19.12
C LYS A 187 -6.94 -20.93 -17.91
N HIS A 188 -6.53 -21.63 -16.85
CA HIS A 188 -6.11 -21.03 -15.58
C HIS A 188 -4.58 -21.01 -15.37
N GLN A 189 -3.80 -21.46 -16.35
CA GLN A 189 -2.34 -21.64 -16.23
C GLN A 189 -1.97 -22.48 -14.99
N ALA A 190 -2.71 -23.57 -14.78
CA ALA A 190 -2.52 -24.48 -13.66
C ALA A 190 -1.50 -25.60 -14.02
N PRO A 191 -1.04 -26.39 -13.02
CA PRO A 191 -0.26 -27.60 -13.23
C PRO A 191 -0.85 -28.51 -14.30
N SER A 192 0.00 -29.16 -15.10
CA SER A 192 -0.48 -30.10 -16.12
C SER A 192 -0.96 -31.40 -15.47
N LEU A 193 -1.86 -32.11 -16.15
CA LEU A 193 -2.28 -33.45 -15.72
C LEU A 193 -1.08 -34.41 -15.60
N THR A 194 -0.10 -34.30 -16.49
CA THR A 194 1.12 -35.11 -16.42
C THR A 194 1.90 -34.84 -15.14
N LEU A 195 2.05 -33.58 -14.75
CA LEU A 195 2.72 -33.21 -13.50
C LEU A 195 1.95 -33.71 -12.27
N LEU A 196 0.62 -33.65 -12.30
CA LEU A 196 -0.22 -34.24 -11.25
C LEU A 196 0.01 -35.75 -11.08
N ILE A 197 0.04 -36.48 -12.19
CA ILE A 197 0.27 -37.92 -12.18
C ILE A 197 1.69 -38.24 -11.69
N GLU A 198 2.68 -37.45 -12.10
CA GLU A 198 4.07 -37.61 -11.62
C GLU A 198 4.18 -37.39 -10.10
N ARG A 199 3.48 -36.39 -9.55
CA ARG A 199 3.53 -36.07 -8.12
C ARG A 199 2.70 -36.98 -7.24
N PHE A 200 1.51 -37.37 -7.68
CA PHE A 200 0.54 -38.13 -6.88
C PHE A 200 0.32 -39.56 -7.38
N THR A 201 1.18 -40.06 -8.25
CA THR A 201 1.12 -41.41 -8.85
C THR A 201 -0.03 -41.64 -9.84
N SER A 202 -1.23 -41.12 -9.58
CA SER A 202 -2.37 -41.24 -10.50
C SER A 202 -3.43 -40.15 -10.28
N TRP A 203 -4.30 -39.93 -11.27
CA TRP A 203 -5.45 -39.01 -11.14
C TRP A 203 -6.38 -39.39 -9.98
N ARG A 204 -6.67 -40.69 -9.85
CA ARG A 204 -7.56 -41.21 -8.79
C ARG A 204 -6.97 -40.98 -7.41
N GLU A 205 -5.66 -41.16 -7.28
CA GLU A 205 -4.96 -40.91 -6.02
C GLU A 205 -4.90 -39.41 -5.69
N ALA A 206 -4.70 -38.55 -6.69
CA ALA A 206 -4.75 -37.11 -6.49
C ALA A 206 -6.12 -36.61 -6.01
N LEU A 207 -7.22 -37.17 -6.53
CA LEU A 207 -8.58 -36.88 -6.05
C LEU A 207 -8.82 -37.43 -4.64
N ARG A 208 -8.36 -38.64 -4.34
CA ARG A 208 -8.44 -39.24 -3.00
C ARG A 208 -7.75 -38.35 -1.95
N ILE A 209 -6.52 -37.90 -2.25
CA ILE A 209 -5.78 -36.98 -1.38
C ILE A 209 -6.52 -35.64 -1.25
N LEU A 210 -7.09 -35.11 -2.33
CA LEU A 210 -7.91 -33.89 -2.27
C LEU A 210 -9.10 -34.07 -1.31
N GLU A 211 -9.86 -35.15 -1.45
CA GLU A 211 -11.01 -35.48 -0.58
C GLU A 211 -10.60 -35.60 0.90
N GLU A 212 -9.46 -36.24 1.18
CA GLU A 212 -8.91 -36.31 2.54
C GLU A 212 -8.56 -34.94 3.12
N THR A 213 -8.16 -33.97 2.28
CA THR A 213 -7.86 -32.60 2.73
C THR A 213 -9.09 -31.70 2.86
N LEU A 214 -10.27 -32.18 2.42
CA LEU A 214 -11.53 -31.46 2.49
C LEU A 214 -12.40 -31.92 3.69
N ASN A 215 -12.15 -33.12 4.22
CA ASN A 215 -12.74 -33.66 5.47
C ASN A 215 -11.97 -33.18 6.71
#